data_AF-A0A969V0G6-F1
#
_entry.id   AF-A0A969V0G6-F1
#
_cell.length_a   1.000
_cell.length_b   1.000
_cell.length_c   1.000
_cell.angle_alpha   90.00
_cell.angle_beta   90.00
_cell.angle_gamma   90.00
#
_symmetry.space_group_name_H-M   'P 1'
#
loop_
_entity.id
_entity.type
_entity.pdbx_description
1 polymer ?
#
loop_
_entity_poly.entity_id
_entity_poly.type
_entity_poly.pdbx_seq_one_letter_code
_entity_poly.pdbx_strand_id
1 'polypeptide(L)'
;MLLKLQPQHRMAVLEMGMNHLGEIDYLSRLVVPDVSLIIMAGTAHIGELGSREAIAKAKGELFFGLRDDGVACINIDDTFSRYWHGVVEQDNRRRVITFGIDRNAMVRGVLQCNGSNGIEVTIAGESRHITLAVMGEHNQRNAIAAAAGAYAVGVPLATIAEGLASFSGVDGRLRHYVGLNDAAVIDDTYNANPDSMRAAIDCAGSNLRAKKY
;
A
#
# COMPACT_ATOMS: atom_id res chain seq x y z
N MET A 1 0.86 13.41 15.81
CA MET A 1 -0.31 13.05 14.98
C MET A 1 -1.48 12.61 15.86
N LEU A 2 -1.29 11.67 16.79
CA LEU A 2 -2.30 11.28 17.79
C LEU A 2 -2.84 12.43 18.64
N LEU A 3 -1.95 13.33 19.09
CA LEU A 3 -2.34 14.53 19.86
C LEU A 3 -3.22 15.53 19.10
N LYS A 4 -3.41 15.35 17.77
CA LYS A 4 -4.30 16.18 16.96
C LYS A 4 -5.71 15.57 16.80
N LEU A 5 -5.97 14.40 17.39
CA LEU A 5 -7.30 13.77 17.30
C LEU A 5 -8.33 14.59 18.08
N GLN A 6 -9.52 14.75 17.51
CA GLN A 6 -10.63 15.50 18.07
C GLN A 6 -11.90 14.63 18.06
N PRO A 7 -12.90 14.92 18.92
CA PRO A 7 -14.09 14.07 19.07
C PRO A 7 -14.91 13.81 17.80
N GLN A 8 -14.80 14.70 16.80
CA GLN A 8 -15.49 14.54 15.51
C GLN A 8 -14.80 13.56 14.55
N HIS A 9 -13.52 13.22 14.77
CA HIS A 9 -12.84 12.24 13.94
C HIS A 9 -13.48 10.86 14.13
N ARG A 10 -13.79 10.20 13.02
CA ARG A 10 -14.39 8.85 13.00
C ARG A 10 -13.40 7.76 12.59
N MET A 11 -12.34 8.14 11.91
CA MET A 11 -11.26 7.25 11.46
C MET A 11 -9.94 8.00 11.56
N ALA A 12 -8.86 7.26 11.78
CA ALA A 12 -7.49 7.76 11.69
C ALA A 12 -6.67 6.76 10.87
N VAL A 13 -5.98 7.25 9.84
CA VAL A 13 -5.02 6.47 9.07
C VAL A 13 -3.63 6.95 9.47
N LEU A 14 -2.82 6.04 10.02
CA LEU A 14 -1.52 6.36 10.59
C LEU A 14 -0.44 5.53 9.89
N GLU A 15 0.52 6.22 9.30
CA GLU A 15 1.72 5.58 8.73
C GLU A 15 2.73 5.29 9.85
N MET A 16 3.27 4.07 9.88
CA MET A 16 4.30 3.66 10.82
C MET A 16 5.57 3.28 10.07
N GLY A 17 6.58 4.14 10.19
CA GLY A 17 7.93 3.91 9.68
C GLY A 17 8.88 3.40 10.77
N MET A 18 10.06 2.96 10.35
CA MET A 18 11.13 2.54 11.23
C MET A 18 12.49 2.78 10.59
N ASN A 19 13.50 2.93 11.43
CA ASN A 19 14.91 2.73 11.10
C ASN A 19 15.44 1.43 11.73
N HIS A 20 14.90 1.01 12.89
CA HIS A 20 15.39 -0.14 13.66
C HIS A 20 14.27 -1.09 14.10
N LEU A 21 14.66 -2.31 14.49
CA LEU A 21 13.76 -3.29 15.14
C LEU A 21 13.20 -2.74 16.45
N GLY A 22 11.94 -3.05 16.75
CA GLY A 22 11.21 -2.64 17.96
C GLY A 22 10.49 -1.30 17.84
N GLU A 23 10.80 -0.47 16.84
CA GLU A 23 10.15 0.84 16.68
C GLU A 23 8.68 0.70 16.24
N ILE A 24 8.37 -0.25 15.35
CA ILE A 24 6.99 -0.50 14.93
C ILE A 24 6.21 -1.18 16.07
N ASP A 25 6.83 -2.07 16.84
CA ASP A 25 6.20 -2.63 18.05
C ASP A 25 5.78 -1.50 19.01
N TYR A 26 6.70 -0.59 19.32
CA TYR A 26 6.43 0.57 20.18
C TYR A 26 5.28 1.43 19.63
N LEU A 27 5.34 1.81 18.34
CA LEU A 27 4.32 2.67 17.71
C LEU A 27 2.95 1.98 17.63
N SER A 28 2.92 0.70 17.27
CA SER A 28 1.66 -0.04 17.14
C SER A 28 0.96 -0.21 18.48
N ARG A 29 1.70 -0.43 19.58
CA ARG A 29 1.15 -0.51 20.94
C ARG A 29 0.63 0.82 21.47
N LEU A 30 1.16 1.95 20.99
CA LEU A 30 0.62 3.27 21.32
C LEU A 30 -0.70 3.56 20.61
N VAL A 31 -0.82 3.09 19.37
CA VAL A 31 -2.00 3.33 18.54
C VAL A 31 -3.13 2.34 18.81
N VAL A 32 -2.78 1.08 19.10
CA VAL A 32 -3.72 -0.05 19.23
C VAL A 32 -4.69 -0.11 18.04
N PRO A 33 -4.18 -0.35 16.80
CA PRO A 33 -5.00 -0.26 15.60
C PRO A 33 -6.12 -1.31 15.58
N ASP A 34 -7.27 -0.94 15.01
CA ASP A 34 -8.34 -1.87 14.64
C ASP A 34 -8.01 -2.67 13.37
N VAL A 35 -7.26 -2.05 12.47
CA VAL A 35 -6.80 -2.63 11.20
C VAL A 35 -5.33 -2.29 11.00
N SER A 36 -4.52 -3.32 10.75
CA SER A 36 -3.10 -3.19 10.41
C SER A 36 -2.84 -3.74 9.01
N LEU A 37 -2.13 -2.99 8.18
CA LEU A 37 -1.82 -3.37 6.80
C LEU A 37 -0.33 -3.25 6.51
N ILE A 38 0.25 -4.30 5.93
CA ILE A 38 1.62 -4.25 5.38
C ILE A 38 1.54 -4.30 3.85
N ILE A 39 2.07 -3.26 3.19
CA ILE A 39 2.10 -3.18 1.73
C ILE A 39 3.11 -4.19 1.16
N MET A 40 4.37 -4.16 1.63
CA MET A 40 5.44 -5.06 1.20
C MET A 40 6.68 -4.99 2.12
N ALA A 41 7.56 -5.98 1.98
CA ALA A 41 8.95 -5.98 2.46
C ALA A 41 9.94 -5.80 1.29
N GLY A 42 10.17 -4.54 0.94
CA GLY A 42 11.17 -4.11 -0.06
C GLY A 42 12.58 -4.00 0.52
N THR A 43 13.40 -3.13 -0.07
CA THR A 43 14.82 -2.92 0.32
C THR A 43 15.10 -1.62 1.06
N ALA A 44 14.07 -0.80 1.32
CA ALA A 44 14.24 0.39 2.16
C ALA A 44 14.73 0.01 3.57
N HIS A 45 15.68 0.79 4.10
CA HIS A 45 16.35 0.55 5.40
C HIS A 45 17.18 -0.75 5.48
N ILE A 46 17.52 -1.38 4.35
CA ILE A 46 18.36 -2.58 4.35
C ILE A 46 19.77 -2.32 4.91
N GLY A 47 20.28 -1.08 4.81
CA GLY A 47 21.55 -0.70 5.40
C GLY A 47 21.53 -0.77 6.94
N GLU A 48 20.43 -0.37 7.56
CA GLU A 48 20.27 -0.37 9.03
C GLU A 48 19.87 -1.75 9.57
N LEU A 49 18.98 -2.44 8.85
CA LEU A 49 18.42 -3.73 9.30
C LEU A 49 19.20 -4.94 8.79
N GLY A 50 20.09 -4.76 7.82
CA GLY A 50 20.99 -5.78 7.28
C GLY A 50 20.39 -6.74 6.26
N SER A 51 19.08 -7.01 6.30
CA SER A 51 18.45 -7.95 5.35
C SER A 51 16.95 -7.73 5.13
N ARG A 52 16.40 -8.30 4.05
CA ARG A 52 14.95 -8.28 3.78
C ARG A 52 14.15 -9.08 4.81
N GLU A 53 14.72 -10.15 5.34
CA GLU A 53 14.15 -10.92 6.46
C GLU A 53 14.04 -10.06 7.71
N ALA A 54 15.07 -9.25 8.01
CA ALA A 54 15.03 -8.32 9.14
C ALA A 54 13.98 -7.21 8.92
N ILE A 55 13.87 -6.67 7.70
CA ILE A 55 12.81 -5.72 7.32
C ILE A 55 11.42 -6.37 7.50
N ALA A 56 11.23 -7.61 7.04
CA ALA A 56 9.96 -8.30 7.15
C ALA A 56 9.57 -8.59 8.61
N LYS A 57 10.54 -8.98 9.45
CA LYS A 57 10.36 -9.13 10.90
C LYS A 57 9.91 -7.82 11.55
N ALA A 58 10.64 -6.76 11.28
CA ALA A 58 10.37 -5.45 11.86
C ALA A 58 9.01 -4.89 11.39
N LYS A 59 8.64 -5.04 10.11
CA LYS A 59 7.28 -4.72 9.63
C LYS A 59 6.19 -5.59 10.27
N GLY A 60 6.50 -6.86 10.55
CA GLY A 60 5.60 -7.79 11.24
C GLY A 60 5.24 -7.36 12.66
N GLU A 61 6.07 -6.54 13.30
CA GLU A 61 5.78 -5.95 14.62
C GLU A 61 4.49 -5.12 14.62
N LEU A 62 4.03 -4.66 13.45
CA LEU A 62 2.78 -3.92 13.30
C LEU A 62 1.57 -4.70 13.84
N PHE A 63 1.64 -6.03 13.80
CA PHE A 63 0.58 -6.90 14.29
C PHE A 63 0.64 -7.13 15.81
N PHE A 64 1.74 -6.78 16.48
CA PHE A 64 1.86 -6.96 17.93
C PHE A 64 0.97 -5.99 18.71
N GLY A 65 0.78 -4.77 18.19
CA GLY A 65 -0.18 -3.80 18.73
C GLY A 65 -1.61 -3.94 18.20
N LEU A 66 -1.85 -4.81 17.20
CA LEU A 66 -3.18 -5.02 16.63
C LEU A 66 -4.15 -5.54 17.69
N ARG A 67 -5.30 -4.88 17.81
CA ARG A 67 -6.36 -5.26 18.76
C ARG A 67 -6.73 -6.73 18.60
N ASP A 68 -7.12 -7.39 19.69
CA ASP A 68 -7.34 -8.85 19.72
C ASP A 68 -8.37 -9.35 18.70
N ASP A 69 -9.40 -8.56 18.42
CA ASP A 69 -10.47 -8.78 17.42
C ASP A 69 -10.26 -7.94 16.15
N GLY A 70 -9.07 -7.34 16.01
CA GLY A 70 -8.68 -6.52 14.88
C GLY A 70 -8.46 -7.33 13.60
N VAL A 71 -8.19 -6.60 12.51
CA VAL A 71 -7.97 -7.18 11.18
C VAL A 71 -6.54 -6.96 10.72
N ALA A 72 -5.85 -8.05 10.39
CA ALA A 72 -4.58 -8.01 9.69
C ALA A 72 -4.80 -8.10 8.17
N CYS A 73 -4.38 -7.08 7.44
CA CYS A 73 -4.36 -7.07 5.99
C CYS A 73 -2.97 -7.52 5.48
N ILE A 74 -2.92 -8.67 4.82
CA ILE A 74 -1.67 -9.32 4.40
C ILE A 74 -1.59 -9.38 2.87
N ASN A 75 -0.49 -8.85 2.32
CA ASN A 75 -0.16 -9.00 0.91
C ASN A 75 0.33 -10.43 0.62
N ILE A 76 -0.44 -11.22 -0.13
CA ILE A 76 -0.07 -12.61 -0.47
C ILE A 76 0.84 -12.72 -1.71
N ASP A 77 1.16 -11.59 -2.36
CA ASP A 77 2.19 -11.53 -3.40
C ASP A 77 3.60 -11.45 -2.79
N ASP A 78 3.71 -11.04 -1.53
CA ASP A 78 4.99 -10.88 -0.84
C ASP A 78 5.58 -12.25 -0.44
N THR A 79 6.90 -12.39 -0.61
CA THR A 79 7.66 -13.57 -0.20
C THR A 79 7.54 -13.87 1.30
N PHE A 80 7.32 -12.84 2.12
CA PHE A 80 7.19 -12.95 3.57
C PHE A 80 5.74 -13.09 4.06
N SER A 81 4.75 -13.23 3.15
CA SER A 81 3.34 -13.39 3.53
C SER A 81 3.10 -14.52 4.53
N ARG A 82 3.71 -15.69 4.32
CA ARG A 82 3.61 -16.84 5.24
C ARG A 82 4.15 -16.53 6.63
N TYR A 83 5.22 -15.75 6.72
CA TYR A 83 5.77 -15.33 8.01
C TYR A 83 4.77 -14.42 8.74
N TRP A 84 4.19 -13.43 8.06
CA TRP A 84 3.20 -12.54 8.66
C TRP A 84 1.91 -13.27 9.05
N HIS A 85 1.47 -14.25 8.26
CA HIS A 85 0.38 -15.15 8.66
C HIS A 85 0.70 -15.85 9.98
N GLY A 86 1.89 -16.45 10.09
CA GLY A 86 2.34 -17.12 11.31
C GLY A 86 2.44 -16.18 12.52
N VAL A 87 2.71 -14.89 12.34
CA VAL A 87 2.68 -13.89 13.41
C VAL A 87 1.26 -13.65 13.91
N VAL A 88 0.27 -13.55 13.02
CA VAL A 88 -1.13 -13.25 13.37
C VAL A 88 -1.86 -14.46 13.93
N GLU A 89 -1.59 -15.66 13.40
CA GLU A 89 -2.28 -16.91 13.75
C GLU A 89 -1.98 -17.42 15.16
N GLN A 90 -0.91 -16.96 15.81
CA GLN A 90 -0.53 -17.40 17.16
C GLN A 90 -1.64 -17.21 18.20
N ASP A 91 -2.49 -16.19 18.01
CA ASP A 91 -3.51 -15.82 19.01
C ASP A 91 -4.94 -16.26 18.63
N ASN A 92 -5.19 -16.78 17.41
CA ASN A 92 -6.49 -17.23 16.85
C ASN A 92 -7.70 -16.27 16.98
N ARG A 93 -7.52 -15.06 17.51
CA ARG A 93 -8.60 -14.09 17.76
C ARG A 93 -8.73 -13.03 16.67
N ARG A 94 -7.63 -12.76 15.97
CA ARG A 94 -7.54 -11.74 14.92
C ARG A 94 -8.06 -12.27 13.60
N ARG A 95 -8.74 -11.42 12.84
CA ARG A 95 -9.18 -11.75 11.48
C ARG A 95 -8.07 -11.43 10.48
N VAL A 96 -7.99 -12.19 9.41
CA VAL A 96 -7.04 -11.94 8.31
C VAL A 96 -7.81 -11.63 7.03
N ILE A 97 -7.48 -10.51 6.39
CA ILE A 97 -7.90 -10.18 5.04
C ILE A 97 -6.66 -10.26 4.15
N THR A 98 -6.68 -11.18 3.19
CA THR A 98 -5.61 -11.29 2.21
C THR A 98 -5.91 -10.38 1.02
N PHE A 99 -4.86 -9.77 0.48
CA PHE A 99 -4.92 -9.05 -0.79
C PHE A 99 -3.74 -9.44 -1.69
N GLY A 100 -3.93 -9.36 -3.00
CA GLY A 100 -2.90 -9.70 -3.96
C GLY A 100 -3.37 -9.52 -5.39
N ILE A 101 -2.44 -9.69 -6.32
CA ILE A 101 -2.64 -9.48 -7.76
C ILE A 101 -2.59 -10.79 -8.49
N ASP A 102 -3.63 -11.07 -9.28
CA ASP A 102 -3.77 -12.32 -10.04
C ASP A 102 -3.67 -13.58 -9.16
N ARG A 103 -3.89 -13.44 -7.84
CA ARG A 103 -3.91 -14.52 -6.85
C ARG A 103 -5.29 -14.66 -6.23
N ASN A 104 -5.54 -15.85 -5.67
CA ASN A 104 -6.75 -16.11 -4.91
C ASN A 104 -6.66 -15.43 -3.52
N ALA A 105 -7.02 -14.15 -3.48
CA ALA A 105 -7.09 -13.32 -2.28
C ALA A 105 -8.53 -12.89 -2.01
N MET A 106 -8.82 -12.50 -0.76
CA MET A 106 -10.14 -11.94 -0.41
C MET A 106 -10.39 -10.60 -1.13
N VAL A 107 -9.36 -9.76 -1.24
CA VAL A 107 -9.34 -8.56 -2.08
C VAL A 107 -8.37 -8.82 -3.23
N ARG A 108 -8.92 -9.17 -4.39
CA ARG A 108 -8.12 -9.50 -5.57
C ARG A 108 -8.04 -8.30 -6.48
N GLY A 109 -6.82 -7.95 -6.88
CA GLY A 109 -6.56 -7.01 -7.95
C GLY A 109 -6.17 -7.70 -9.25
N VAL A 110 -6.56 -7.10 -10.37
CA VAL A 110 -5.98 -7.38 -11.69
C VAL A 110 -5.48 -6.06 -12.23
N LEU A 111 -4.21 -6.04 -12.63
CA LEU A 111 -3.58 -4.86 -13.21
C LEU A 111 -3.92 -4.80 -14.69
N GLN A 112 -4.34 -3.64 -15.19
CA GLN A 112 -4.40 -3.46 -16.64
C GLN A 112 -3.02 -3.06 -17.15
N CYS A 113 -2.46 -3.92 -17.98
CA CYS A 113 -1.25 -3.64 -18.73
C CYS A 113 -1.57 -2.78 -19.96
N ASN A 114 -0.55 -2.14 -20.54
CA ASN A 114 -0.58 -1.30 -21.77
C ASN A 114 -0.70 0.22 -21.55
N GLY A 115 -0.08 0.75 -20.49
CA GLY A 115 0.00 2.20 -20.28
C GLY A 115 -1.31 2.84 -19.77
N SER A 116 -2.31 2.03 -19.42
CA SER A 116 -3.44 2.50 -18.63
C SER A 116 -3.08 2.48 -17.14
N ASN A 117 -3.64 3.43 -16.38
CA ASN A 117 -3.59 3.42 -14.91
C ASN A 117 -4.77 2.62 -14.34
N GLY A 118 -5.30 1.66 -15.10
CA GLY A 118 -6.50 0.92 -14.80
C GLY A 118 -6.24 -0.26 -13.87
N ILE A 119 -7.14 -0.51 -12.94
CA ILE A 119 -7.19 -1.74 -12.14
C ILE A 119 -8.60 -2.32 -12.17
N GLU A 120 -8.71 -3.63 -12.02
CA GLU A 120 -9.96 -4.27 -11.59
C GLU A 120 -9.78 -4.76 -10.16
N VAL A 121 -10.73 -4.42 -9.29
CA VAL A 121 -10.76 -4.89 -7.90
C VAL A 121 -11.98 -5.78 -7.71
N THR A 122 -11.74 -7.01 -7.28
CA THR A 122 -12.78 -7.98 -6.92
C THR A 122 -12.81 -8.19 -5.40
N ILE A 123 -13.98 -8.02 -4.78
CA ILE A 123 -14.21 -8.29 -3.35
C ILE A 123 -15.55 -9.00 -3.20
N ALA A 124 -15.59 -10.12 -2.46
CA ALA A 124 -16.81 -10.90 -2.21
C ALA A 124 -17.62 -11.27 -3.48
N GLY A 125 -16.93 -11.46 -4.62
CA GLY A 125 -17.55 -11.81 -5.91
C GLY A 125 -18.02 -10.61 -6.75
N GLU A 126 -17.98 -9.39 -6.21
CA GLU A 126 -18.25 -8.17 -6.97
C GLU A 126 -16.95 -7.59 -7.53
N SER A 127 -16.98 -7.17 -8.80
CA SER A 127 -15.84 -6.51 -9.46
C SER A 127 -16.16 -5.06 -9.82
N ARG A 128 -15.16 -4.18 -9.69
CA ARG A 128 -15.19 -2.82 -10.22
C ARG A 128 -13.91 -2.52 -10.99
N HIS A 129 -14.07 -1.95 -12.18
CA HIS A 129 -12.98 -1.33 -12.91
C HIS A 129 -12.77 0.11 -12.42
N ILE A 130 -11.51 0.49 -12.20
CA ILE A 130 -11.12 1.79 -11.65
C ILE A 130 -9.98 2.33 -12.49
N THR A 131 -10.09 3.56 -12.97
CA THR A 131 -8.99 4.29 -13.58
C THR A 131 -8.35 5.20 -12.53
N LEU A 132 -7.08 4.98 -12.21
CA LEU A 132 -6.36 5.80 -11.24
C LEU A 132 -5.80 7.06 -11.92
N ALA A 133 -5.84 8.19 -11.21
CA ALA A 133 -5.20 9.43 -11.68
C ALA A 133 -3.67 9.42 -11.49
N VAL A 134 -3.15 8.47 -10.71
CA VAL A 134 -1.71 8.28 -10.46
C VAL A 134 -1.14 7.20 -11.36
N MET A 135 0.11 7.39 -11.78
CA MET A 135 0.80 6.52 -12.73
C MET A 135 1.63 5.44 -12.04
N GLY A 136 1.87 4.35 -12.78
CA GLY A 136 2.85 3.32 -12.43
C GLY A 136 2.26 2.13 -11.69
N GLU A 137 2.82 0.96 -11.98
CA GLU A 137 2.37 -0.32 -11.46
C GLU A 137 2.39 -0.38 -9.92
N HIS A 138 3.40 0.23 -9.31
CA HIS A 138 3.50 0.34 -7.85
C HIS A 138 2.30 1.08 -7.24
N ASN A 139 1.75 2.10 -7.92
CA ASN A 139 0.55 2.80 -7.45
C ASN A 139 -0.72 1.97 -7.64
N GLN A 140 -0.80 1.15 -8.69
CA GLN A 140 -1.88 0.18 -8.83
C GLN A 140 -1.84 -0.87 -7.69
N ARG A 141 -0.63 -1.35 -7.33
CA ARG A 141 -0.40 -2.24 -6.17
C ARG A 141 -0.82 -1.57 -4.86
N ASN A 142 -0.44 -0.31 -4.65
CA ASN A 142 -0.84 0.47 -3.48
C ASN A 142 -2.37 0.67 -3.42
N ALA A 143 -3.04 0.87 -4.56
CA ALA A 143 -4.49 1.01 -4.61
C ALA A 143 -5.22 -0.26 -4.17
N ILE A 144 -4.71 -1.44 -4.54
CA ILE A 144 -5.26 -2.73 -4.09
C ILE A 144 -5.03 -2.94 -2.58
N ALA A 145 -3.87 -2.54 -2.06
CA ALA A 145 -3.63 -2.53 -0.62
C ALA A 145 -4.61 -1.58 0.10
N ALA A 146 -4.80 -0.36 -0.41
CA ALA A 146 -5.75 0.60 0.14
C ALA A 146 -7.20 0.06 0.12
N ALA A 147 -7.60 -0.64 -0.94
CA ALA A 147 -8.89 -1.32 -1.02
C ALA A 147 -9.05 -2.37 0.09
N ALA A 148 -7.99 -3.14 0.39
CA ALA A 148 -8.00 -4.12 1.48
C ALA A 148 -8.19 -3.48 2.86
N GLY A 149 -7.48 -2.38 3.13
CA GLY A 149 -7.64 -1.62 4.39
C GLY A 149 -9.04 -1.01 4.52
N ALA A 150 -9.58 -0.41 3.44
CA ALA A 150 -10.92 0.17 3.44
C ALA A 150 -12.02 -0.89 3.60
N TYR A 151 -11.87 -2.05 2.95
CA TYR A 151 -12.78 -3.18 3.11
C TYR A 151 -12.74 -3.75 4.54
N ALA A 152 -11.56 -3.81 5.16
CA ALA A 152 -11.41 -4.29 6.54
C ALA A 152 -12.19 -3.45 7.57
N VAL A 153 -12.38 -2.15 7.31
CA VAL A 153 -13.22 -1.26 8.13
C VAL A 153 -14.68 -1.18 7.66
N GLY A 154 -15.07 -1.99 6.68
CA GLY A 154 -16.46 -2.14 6.21
C GLY A 154 -16.90 -1.15 5.13
N VAL A 155 -15.98 -0.48 4.43
CA VAL A 155 -16.34 0.39 3.31
C VAL A 155 -16.80 -0.45 2.11
N PRO A 156 -17.96 -0.17 1.49
CA PRO A 156 -18.43 -0.89 0.32
C PRO A 156 -17.52 -0.68 -0.90
N LEU A 157 -17.42 -1.70 -1.77
CA LEU A 157 -16.57 -1.66 -2.98
C LEU A 157 -16.87 -0.45 -3.89
N ALA A 158 -18.14 -0.02 -3.98
CA ALA A 158 -18.50 1.17 -4.74
C ALA A 158 -17.82 2.45 -4.21
N THR A 159 -17.85 2.68 -2.90
CA THR A 159 -17.20 3.83 -2.26
C THR A 159 -15.67 3.71 -2.31
N ILE A 160 -15.13 2.49 -2.20
CA ILE A 160 -13.70 2.25 -2.41
C ILE A 160 -13.29 2.67 -3.84
N ALA A 161 -14.06 2.27 -4.85
CA ALA A 161 -13.78 2.58 -6.24
C ALA A 161 -13.80 4.10 -6.51
N GLU A 162 -14.79 4.82 -5.96
CA GLU A 162 -14.88 6.28 -6.06
C GLU A 162 -13.68 6.96 -5.38
N GLY A 163 -13.33 6.53 -4.16
CA GLY A 163 -12.19 7.08 -3.42
C GLY A 163 -10.87 6.90 -4.17
N LEU A 164 -10.62 5.69 -4.69
CA LEU A 164 -9.41 5.38 -5.47
C LEU A 164 -9.33 6.17 -6.77
N ALA A 165 -10.45 6.32 -7.49
CA ALA A 165 -10.49 7.12 -8.73
C ALA A 165 -10.24 8.61 -8.47
N SER A 166 -10.63 9.13 -7.30
CA SER A 166 -10.46 10.54 -6.93
C SER A 166 -9.07 10.90 -6.42
N PHE A 167 -8.21 9.92 -6.10
CA PHE A 167 -6.89 10.16 -5.53
C PHE A 167 -5.92 10.73 -6.57
N SER A 168 -5.44 11.95 -6.34
CA SER A 168 -4.59 12.70 -7.28
C SER A 168 -3.08 12.65 -6.96
N GLY A 169 -2.65 11.76 -6.07
CA GLY A 169 -1.23 11.64 -5.69
C GLY A 169 -0.79 12.58 -4.57
N VAL A 170 0.51 12.57 -4.30
CA VAL A 170 1.18 13.35 -3.24
C VAL A 170 2.30 14.16 -3.88
N ASP A 171 2.55 15.37 -3.38
CA ASP A 171 3.66 16.20 -3.83
C ASP A 171 5.00 15.47 -3.75
N GLY A 172 5.82 15.64 -4.79
CA GLY A 172 7.12 14.96 -4.91
C GLY A 172 7.04 13.45 -5.17
N ARG A 173 5.88 12.89 -5.54
CA ARG A 173 5.71 11.47 -5.88
C ARG A 173 5.09 11.28 -7.27
N LEU A 174 5.94 11.15 -8.29
CA LEU A 174 5.59 11.02 -9.71
C LEU A 174 4.55 12.04 -10.21
N ARG A 175 4.62 13.27 -9.69
CA ARG A 175 3.70 14.33 -10.07
C ARG A 175 4.10 14.88 -11.44
N HIS A 176 3.19 14.78 -12.41
CA HIS A 176 3.43 15.27 -13.76
C HIS A 176 3.08 16.76 -13.87
N TYR A 177 4.03 17.54 -14.38
CA TYR A 177 3.87 18.93 -14.75
C TYR A 177 4.19 19.11 -16.23
N VAL A 178 3.47 20.04 -16.88
CA VAL A 178 3.83 20.52 -18.22
C VAL A 178 4.83 21.66 -18.04
N GLY A 179 6.07 21.41 -18.45
CA GLY A 179 7.15 22.39 -18.45
C GLY A 179 7.15 23.28 -19.70
N LEU A 180 8.20 24.11 -19.81
CA LEU A 180 8.40 24.96 -20.99
C LEU A 180 8.53 24.11 -22.26
N ASN A 181 7.99 24.62 -23.38
CA ASN A 181 7.99 23.93 -24.68
C ASN A 181 7.38 22.51 -24.62
N ASP A 182 6.29 22.34 -23.87
CA ASP A 182 5.56 21.07 -23.69
C ASP A 182 6.40 19.92 -23.13
N ALA A 183 7.52 20.24 -22.47
CA ALA A 183 8.35 19.26 -21.79
C ALA A 183 7.55 18.55 -20.69
N ALA A 184 7.64 17.23 -20.61
CA ALA A 184 7.10 16.50 -19.47
C ALA A 184 8.10 16.60 -18.31
N VAL A 185 7.67 17.19 -17.19
CA VAL A 185 8.42 17.22 -15.94
C VAL A 185 7.76 16.27 -14.96
N ILE A 186 8.51 15.30 -14.46
CA ILE A 186 8.04 14.36 -13.43
C ILE A 186 8.76 14.72 -12.13
N ASP A 187 8.02 15.25 -11.17
CA ASP A 187 8.50 15.51 -9.83
C ASP A 187 8.34 14.25 -8.96
N ASP A 188 9.45 13.56 -8.75
CA ASP A 188 9.58 12.39 -7.87
C ASP A 188 10.66 12.63 -6.80
N THR A 189 10.74 13.88 -6.30
CA THR A 189 11.85 14.37 -5.46
C THR A 189 11.71 14.06 -3.97
N TYR A 190 10.62 13.43 -3.53
CA TYR A 190 10.35 13.21 -2.10
C TYR A 190 11.38 12.28 -1.42
N ASN A 191 11.68 11.13 -2.02
CA ASN A 191 12.63 10.14 -1.48
C ASN A 191 13.09 9.16 -2.58
N ALA A 192 14.19 8.45 -2.36
CA ALA A 192 14.72 7.44 -3.26
C ALA A 192 15.29 6.22 -2.55
N ASN A 193 15.03 5.03 -3.10
CA ASN A 193 15.70 3.78 -2.78
C ASN A 193 15.78 2.91 -4.05
N PRO A 194 16.54 1.79 -4.08
CA PRO A 194 16.72 1.01 -5.31
C PRO A 194 15.41 0.53 -5.95
N ASP A 195 14.40 0.17 -5.15
CA ASP A 195 13.11 -0.27 -5.68
C ASP A 195 12.29 0.90 -6.24
N SER A 196 12.26 2.05 -5.55
CA SER A 196 11.55 3.23 -6.05
C SER A 196 12.18 3.82 -7.30
N MET A 197 13.52 3.83 -7.40
CA MET A 197 14.23 4.29 -8.59
C MET A 197 13.92 3.42 -9.81
N ARG A 198 13.85 2.09 -9.63
CA ARG A 198 13.43 1.18 -10.71
C ARG A 198 12.01 1.50 -11.16
N ALA A 199 11.07 1.63 -10.21
CA ALA A 199 9.68 1.97 -10.51
C ALA A 199 9.53 3.33 -11.23
N ALA A 200 10.33 4.32 -10.87
CA ALA A 200 10.35 5.63 -11.53
C ALA A 200 10.85 5.54 -12.97
N ILE A 201 11.93 4.77 -13.22
CA ILE A 201 12.46 4.53 -14.57
C ILE A 201 11.45 3.78 -15.43
N ASP A 202 10.81 2.73 -14.90
CA ASP A 202 9.79 1.96 -15.62
C ASP A 202 8.57 2.82 -15.97
N CYS A 203 8.15 3.70 -15.05
CA CYS A 203 7.08 4.67 -15.27
C CYS A 203 7.45 5.71 -16.36
N ALA A 204 8.67 6.26 -16.31
CA ALA A 204 9.15 7.19 -17.34
C ALA A 204 9.23 6.52 -18.72
N GLY A 205 9.75 5.29 -18.78
CA GLY A 205 9.90 4.53 -20.02
C GLY A 205 8.56 4.15 -20.68
N SER A 206 7.53 3.87 -19.88
CA SER A 206 6.18 3.56 -20.37
C SER A 206 5.44 4.82 -20.87
N ASN A 207 5.56 5.95 -20.18
CA ASN A 207 5.01 7.25 -20.62
C ASN A 207 5.60 7.74 -21.96
N LEU A 208 6.90 7.52 -22.19
CA LEU A 208 7.55 7.88 -23.46
C LEU A 208 7.05 7.03 -24.64
N ARG A 209 6.55 5.82 -24.38
CA ARG A 209 5.97 4.95 -25.43
C ARG A 209 4.52 5.34 -25.76
N ALA A 210 3.75 5.84 -24.80
CA ALA A 210 2.37 6.25 -25.01
C ALA A 210 2.23 7.54 -25.86
N LYS A 211 3.26 8.39 -25.91
CA LYS A 211 3.30 9.62 -26.74
C LYS A 211 3.78 9.42 -28.19
N LYS A 212 4.06 8.18 -28.63
CA LYS A 212 4.38 7.88 -30.04
C LYS A 212 3.11 7.57 -30.83
N TYR A 213 2.32 8.59 -31.16
CA TYR A 213 1.35 8.57 -32.25
C TYR A 213 1.28 9.94 -32.91
#